data_AF-A0AAW6Q442-F1
#
_entry.id   AF-A0AAW6Q442-F1
#
_cell.length_a   1.000
_cell.length_b   1.000
_cell.length_c   1.000
_cell.angle_alpha   90.00
_cell.angle_beta   90.00
_cell.angle_gamma   90.00
#
_symmetry.space_group_name_H-M   'P 1'
#
loop_
_entity.id
_entity.type
_entity.pdbx_description
1 polymer ?
#
loop_
_entity_poly.entity_id
_entity_poly.type
_entity_poly.pdbx_seq_one_letter_code
_entity_poly.pdbx_strand_id
1 'polypeptide(L)'
;IDLSQIEANLSGPKRPQDLIPLSAMQETFKKHLVSPAGNQGFGLNAEEENKEIKFKLLNGEETVMKTGAIAIAAITRCTNTSNPYVLIGAGLVAKKAVELGLKVPNYVKTSLAPGSKVVTGYLVNSGLLPYMKELGFNLVGYGCTTCIGNSGPLS
;
A
#
# COMPACT_ATOMS: atom_id res chain seq x y z
N ILE A 1 11.36 5.93 25.19
CA ILE A 1 11.64 5.57 23.78
C ILE A 1 12.76 6.47 23.31
N ASP A 2 13.85 5.91 22.81
CA ASP A 2 14.92 6.66 22.17
C ASP A 2 14.60 6.78 20.66
N LEU A 3 14.43 8.02 20.17
CA LEU A 3 14.04 8.25 18.77
C LEU A 3 15.16 7.93 17.78
N SER A 4 16.43 7.91 18.22
CA SER A 4 17.58 7.60 17.36
C SER A 4 17.63 6.12 16.95
N GLN A 5 16.92 5.26 17.67
CA GLN A 5 16.83 3.83 17.41
C GLN A 5 15.61 3.45 16.55
N ILE A 6 14.78 4.42 16.15
CA ILE A 6 13.59 4.16 15.34
C ILE A 6 13.97 4.05 13.86
N GLU A 7 13.56 2.95 13.23
CA GLU A 7 13.69 2.75 11.78
C GLU A 7 12.30 2.71 11.09
N ALA A 8 12.31 2.61 9.75
CA ALA A 8 11.07 2.41 9.00
C ALA A 8 10.48 1.04 9.32
N ASN A 9 9.19 1.00 9.67
CA ASN A 9 8.50 -0.21 10.12
C ASN A 9 7.14 -0.38 9.45
N LEU A 10 6.67 -1.62 9.42
CA LEU A 10 5.34 -2.05 9.05
C LEU A 10 4.67 -2.75 10.23
N SER A 11 3.36 -2.95 10.15
CA SER A 11 2.61 -3.75 11.13
C SER A 11 1.78 -4.82 10.43
N GLY A 12 1.84 -6.07 10.89
CA GLY A 12 1.02 -7.15 10.34
C GLY A 12 1.65 -8.55 10.48
N PRO A 13 1.15 -9.54 9.72
CA PRO A 13 0.15 -9.42 8.66
C PRO A 13 -1.30 -9.36 9.18
N LYS A 14 -1.57 -9.75 10.43
CA LYS A 14 -2.95 -9.90 10.95
C LYS A 14 -3.29 -9.06 12.17
N ARG A 15 -2.30 -8.46 12.86
CA ARG A 15 -2.55 -7.61 14.04
C ARG A 15 -1.70 -6.35 14.02
N PRO A 16 -2.19 -5.22 14.55
CA PRO A 16 -1.48 -3.93 14.50
C PRO A 16 -0.23 -3.86 15.39
N GLN A 17 -0.16 -4.65 16.47
CA GLN A 17 0.99 -4.69 17.37
C GLN A 17 2.17 -5.53 16.85
N ASP A 18 1.97 -6.28 15.76
CA ASP A 18 3.03 -7.10 15.16
C ASP A 18 3.94 -6.20 14.32
N LEU A 19 4.96 -5.61 14.95
CA LEU A 19 5.93 -4.71 14.31
C LEU A 19 6.95 -5.48 13.47
N ILE A 20 7.20 -5.02 12.24
CA ILE A 20 8.15 -5.60 11.30
C ILE A 20 9.03 -4.48 10.74
N PRO A 21 10.35 -4.47 11.02
CA PRO A 21 11.29 -3.58 10.34
C PRO A 21 11.16 -3.72 8.83
N LEU A 22 11.13 -2.59 8.12
CA LEU A 22 11.00 -2.61 6.65
C LEU A 22 12.14 -3.40 6.00
N SER A 23 13.34 -3.31 6.58
CA SER A 23 14.54 -4.08 6.21
C SER A 23 14.34 -5.59 6.32
N ALA A 24 13.51 -6.07 7.25
CA ALA A 24 13.22 -7.48 7.50
C ALA A 24 11.90 -7.96 6.89
N MET A 25 11.17 -7.10 6.17
CA MET A 25 9.81 -7.38 5.69
C MET A 25 9.75 -8.63 4.80
N GLN A 26 10.67 -8.76 3.85
CA GLN A 26 10.66 -9.88 2.89
C GLN A 26 10.91 -11.22 3.59
N GLU A 27 11.93 -11.30 4.43
CA GLU A 27 12.26 -12.51 5.21
C GLU A 27 11.10 -12.88 6.14
N THR A 28 10.54 -11.89 6.84
CA THR A 28 9.42 -12.08 7.76
C THR A 28 8.18 -12.58 7.02
N PHE A 29 7.85 -12.02 5.85
CA PHE A 29 6.73 -12.50 5.04
C PHE A 29 6.90 -13.95 4.59
N LYS A 30 8.08 -14.33 4.09
CA LYS A 30 8.38 -15.72 3.67
C LYS A 30 8.24 -16.70 4.83
N LYS A 31 8.78 -16.35 6.00
CA LYS A 31 8.61 -17.15 7.23
C LYS A 31 7.14 -17.29 7.62
N HIS A 32 6.39 -16.19 7.58
CA HIS A 32 4.96 -16.20 7.91
C HIS A 32 4.13 -17.03 6.93
N LEU A 33 4.55 -17.14 5.66
CA LEU A 33 3.85 -17.94 4.65
C LEU A 33 3.66 -19.40 5.09
N VAL A 34 4.74 -20.02 5.57
CA VAL A 34 4.78 -21.45 5.92
C VAL A 34 4.58 -21.75 7.41
N SER A 35 4.65 -20.73 8.26
CA SER A 35 4.40 -20.90 9.70
C SER A 35 2.96 -21.37 9.95
N PRO A 36 2.70 -22.17 11.02
CA PRO A 36 1.37 -22.69 11.34
C PRO A 36 0.31 -21.60 11.33
N ALA A 37 -0.88 -21.92 10.79
CA ALA A 37 -1.96 -20.96 10.66
C ALA A 37 -2.28 -20.30 12.03
N GLY A 38 -2.13 -18.99 12.08
CA GLY A 38 -2.27 -18.22 13.31
C GLY A 38 -2.04 -16.73 13.06
N ASN A 39 -1.74 -15.97 14.12
CA ASN A 39 -1.56 -14.51 14.02
C ASN A 39 -0.41 -14.10 13.09
N GLN A 40 0.65 -14.90 13.05
CA GLN A 40 1.87 -14.66 12.26
C GLN A 40 2.11 -15.75 11.22
N GLY A 41 1.15 -16.65 11.00
CA GLY A 41 1.31 -17.77 10.07
C GLY A 41 0.12 -17.91 9.13
N PHE A 42 0.40 -18.17 7.85
CA PHE A 42 -0.62 -18.48 6.85
C PHE A 42 -0.89 -19.98 6.72
N GLY A 43 0.02 -20.84 7.20
CA GLY A 43 -0.12 -22.30 7.14
C GLY A 43 -0.06 -22.87 5.73
N LEU A 44 0.62 -22.19 4.81
CA LEU A 44 0.76 -22.61 3.42
C LEU A 44 1.99 -23.51 3.24
N ASN A 45 1.99 -24.30 2.16
CA ASN A 45 3.16 -25.09 1.79
C ASN A 45 4.26 -24.20 1.20
N ALA A 46 5.52 -24.61 1.31
CA ALA A 46 6.67 -23.86 0.77
C ALA A 46 6.56 -23.62 -0.75
N GLU A 47 5.88 -24.52 -1.47
CA GLU A 47 5.62 -24.39 -2.91
C GLU A 47 4.76 -23.16 -3.25
N GLU A 48 3.93 -22.69 -2.30
CA GLU A 48 3.09 -21.51 -2.50
C GLU A 48 3.93 -20.21 -2.57
N GLU A 49 5.18 -20.19 -2.09
CA GLU A 49 6.04 -19.00 -2.14
C GLU A 49 6.30 -18.53 -3.58
N ASN A 50 6.55 -19.48 -4.48
CA ASN A 50 6.90 -19.18 -5.87
C ASN A 50 5.71 -19.28 -6.82
N LYS A 51 4.50 -19.43 -6.28
CA LYS A 51 3.28 -19.55 -7.07
C LYS A 51 3.00 -18.26 -7.81
N GLU A 52 2.67 -18.41 -9.09
CA GLU A 52 2.22 -17.34 -9.94
C GLU A 52 0.95 -17.75 -10.68
N ILE A 53 0.08 -16.78 -10.92
CA ILE A 53 -1.13 -16.93 -11.71
C ILE A 53 -1.10 -15.92 -12.85
N LYS A 54 -1.54 -16.37 -14.03
CA LYS A 54 -1.79 -15.52 -15.19
C LYS A 54 -3.29 -15.30 -15.30
N PHE A 55 -3.71 -14.05 -15.47
CA PHE A 55 -5.13 -13.71 -15.62
C PHE A 55 -5.29 -12.49 -16.52
N LYS A 56 -6.52 -12.26 -16.98
CA LYS A 56 -6.89 -11.10 -17.78
C LYS A 56 -7.56 -10.06 -16.91
N LEU A 57 -7.13 -8.81 -17.07
CA LEU A 57 -7.80 -7.63 -16.54
C LEU A 57 -9.08 -7.35 -17.32
N LEU A 58 -9.96 -6.51 -16.77
CA LEU A 58 -11.22 -6.11 -17.43
C LEU A 58 -11.02 -5.44 -18.80
N ASN A 59 -9.86 -4.79 -19.01
CA ASN A 59 -9.49 -4.19 -20.28
C ASN A 59 -8.93 -5.21 -21.30
N GLY A 60 -8.86 -6.50 -20.95
CA GLY A 60 -8.36 -7.58 -21.78
C GLY A 60 -6.85 -7.82 -21.69
N GLU A 61 -6.10 -7.00 -20.96
CA GLU A 61 -4.66 -7.14 -20.77
C GLU A 61 -4.34 -8.38 -19.93
N GLU A 62 -3.38 -9.19 -20.39
CA GLU A 62 -2.87 -10.33 -19.61
C GLU A 62 -1.80 -9.86 -18.62
N THR A 63 -1.93 -10.28 -17.37
CA THR A 63 -0.99 -9.94 -16.30
C THR A 63 -0.68 -11.14 -15.43
N VAL A 64 0.39 -11.02 -14.63
CA VAL A 64 0.88 -12.06 -13.73
C VAL A 64 0.84 -11.53 -12.30
N MET A 65 0.25 -12.32 -11.40
CA MET A 65 0.29 -12.08 -9.97
C MET A 65 1.04 -13.21 -9.28
N LYS A 66 1.92 -12.85 -8.35
CA LYS A 66 2.72 -13.79 -7.56
C LYS A 66 2.29 -13.76 -6.10
N THR A 67 2.61 -14.79 -5.35
CA THR A 67 2.44 -14.76 -3.89
C THR A 67 3.15 -13.55 -3.29
N GLY A 68 2.44 -12.81 -2.44
CA GLY A 68 2.92 -11.54 -1.85
C GLY A 68 2.73 -10.30 -2.73
N ALA A 69 2.14 -10.42 -3.92
CA ALA A 69 1.77 -9.26 -4.73
C ALA A 69 0.76 -8.37 -4.01
N ILE A 70 0.89 -7.05 -4.20
CA ILE A 70 0.00 -6.06 -3.61
C ILE A 70 -1.24 -5.93 -4.47
N ALA A 71 -2.40 -6.37 -3.96
CA ALA A 71 -3.68 -6.17 -4.64
C ALA A 71 -4.36 -4.83 -4.29
N ILE A 72 -4.10 -4.30 -3.09
CA ILE A 72 -4.69 -3.04 -2.60
C ILE A 72 -3.57 -2.16 -2.04
N ALA A 73 -3.51 -0.90 -2.49
CA ALA A 73 -2.64 0.13 -1.93
C ALA A 73 -3.47 1.38 -1.63
N ALA A 74 -3.74 1.65 -0.35
CA ALA A 74 -4.62 2.74 0.05
C ALA A 74 -3.90 3.75 0.96
N ILE A 75 -3.83 5.00 0.52
CA ILE A 75 -3.48 6.13 1.39
C ILE A 75 -4.78 6.62 2.02
N THR A 76 -5.06 6.11 3.21
CA THR A 76 -6.31 6.34 3.95
C THR A 76 -6.01 6.67 5.41
N ARG A 77 -7.06 6.72 6.24
CA ARG A 77 -7.07 6.94 7.70
C ARG A 77 -6.78 8.38 8.10
N CYS A 78 -7.61 8.90 9.01
CA CYS A 78 -7.45 10.22 9.61
C CYS A 78 -6.08 10.41 10.30
N THR A 79 -5.55 9.36 10.94
CA THR A 79 -4.26 9.42 11.66
C THR A 79 -3.08 9.81 10.76
N ASN A 80 -2.97 9.22 9.56
CA ASN A 80 -1.85 9.52 8.66
C ASN A 80 -2.17 10.68 7.71
N THR A 81 -3.41 10.77 7.22
CA THR A 81 -3.78 11.82 6.26
C THR A 81 -3.88 13.21 6.90
N SER A 82 -4.09 13.31 8.22
CA SER A 82 -4.03 14.61 8.91
C SER A 82 -2.62 15.15 9.11
N ASN A 83 -1.58 14.32 8.92
CA ASN A 83 -0.19 14.74 9.05
C ASN A 83 0.35 15.21 7.67
N PRO A 84 0.59 16.52 7.46
CA PRO A 84 1.05 17.03 6.17
C PRO A 84 2.43 16.51 5.78
N TYR A 85 3.31 16.20 6.75
CA TYR A 85 4.68 15.74 6.45
C TYR A 85 4.67 14.41 5.71
N VAL A 86 3.91 13.42 6.18
CA VAL A 86 3.86 12.11 5.54
C VAL A 86 3.12 12.15 4.21
N LEU A 87 2.11 13.01 4.07
CA LEU A 87 1.37 13.13 2.82
C LEU A 87 2.18 13.84 1.72
N ILE A 88 2.86 14.94 2.07
CA ILE A 88 3.79 15.60 1.15
C ILE A 88 4.96 14.67 0.82
N GLY A 89 5.48 13.92 1.80
CA GLY A 89 6.46 12.86 1.57
C GLY A 89 6.00 11.85 0.53
N ALA A 90 4.76 11.34 0.64
CA ALA A 90 4.18 10.44 -0.36
C ALA A 90 4.08 11.10 -1.75
N GLY A 91 3.67 12.38 -1.80
CA GLY A 91 3.62 13.15 -3.05
C GLY A 91 4.99 13.32 -3.72
N LEU A 92 6.05 13.57 -2.92
CA LEU A 92 7.42 13.69 -3.42
C LEU A 92 7.96 12.36 -3.94
N VAL A 93 7.66 11.25 -3.25
CA VAL A 93 7.96 9.90 -3.74
C VAL A 93 7.25 9.63 -5.06
N ALA A 94 5.96 9.97 -5.16
CA ALA A 94 5.19 9.80 -6.39
C ALA A 94 5.78 10.62 -7.55
N LYS A 95 6.12 11.90 -7.30
CA LYS A 95 6.79 12.75 -8.28
C LYS A 95 8.07 12.11 -8.78
N LYS A 96 8.95 11.67 -7.87
CA LYS A 96 10.22 11.07 -8.26
C LYS A 96 10.04 9.76 -9.03
N ALA A 97 9.07 8.94 -8.63
CA ALA A 97 8.76 7.69 -9.32
C ALA A 97 8.28 7.94 -10.76
N VAL A 98 7.38 8.90 -10.95
CA VAL A 98 6.90 9.30 -12.28
C VAL A 98 8.02 9.87 -13.14
N GLU A 99 8.86 10.75 -12.60
CA GLU A 99 10.03 11.31 -13.32
C GLU A 99 11.03 10.23 -13.75
N LEU A 100 11.06 9.11 -13.03
CA LEU A 100 11.88 7.93 -13.37
C LEU A 100 11.14 6.93 -14.29
N GLY A 101 9.91 7.23 -14.73
CA GLY A 101 9.11 6.38 -15.59
C GLY A 101 8.50 5.15 -14.92
N LEU A 102 8.49 5.10 -13.57
CA LEU A 102 7.89 4.00 -12.83
C LEU A 102 6.37 4.05 -12.92
N LYS A 103 5.75 2.87 -12.96
CA LYS A 103 4.31 2.68 -13.03
C LYS A 103 3.85 1.66 -12.00
N VAL A 104 2.62 1.83 -11.52
CA VAL A 104 1.95 0.83 -10.68
C VAL A 104 1.32 -0.23 -11.59
N PRO A 105 1.42 -1.54 -11.26
CA PRO A 105 0.73 -2.57 -12.04
C PRO A 105 -0.78 -2.34 -12.07
N ASN A 106 -1.40 -2.55 -13.23
CA ASN A 106 -2.81 -2.22 -13.47
C ASN A 106 -3.81 -3.01 -12.59
N TYR A 107 -3.40 -4.17 -12.06
CA TYR A 107 -4.22 -4.96 -11.12
C TYR A 107 -4.25 -4.38 -9.69
N VAL A 108 -3.39 -3.42 -9.35
CA VAL A 108 -3.35 -2.86 -8.00
C VAL A 108 -4.45 -1.84 -7.85
N LYS A 109 -5.34 -2.06 -6.89
CA LYS A 109 -6.35 -1.07 -6.51
C LYS A 109 -5.73 0.02 -5.64
N THR A 110 -5.32 1.11 -6.27
CA THR A 110 -4.80 2.32 -5.61
C THR A 110 -5.92 3.26 -5.20
N SER A 111 -5.79 3.92 -4.05
CA SER A 111 -6.75 4.94 -3.60
C SER A 111 -6.15 5.98 -2.67
N LEU A 112 -6.60 7.23 -2.81
CA LEU A 112 -6.31 8.32 -1.87
C LEU A 112 -7.63 8.78 -1.24
N ALA A 113 -7.75 8.61 0.08
CA ALA A 113 -8.92 8.99 0.86
C ALA A 113 -8.53 9.83 2.09
N PRO A 114 -8.36 11.15 1.92
CA PRO A 114 -8.01 12.06 3.01
C PRO A 114 -9.16 12.25 4.01
N GLY A 115 -8.82 12.59 5.26
CA GLY A 115 -9.83 12.92 6.28
C GLY A 115 -10.56 14.26 6.04
N SER A 116 -10.01 15.18 5.25
CA SER A 116 -10.63 16.48 4.97
C SER A 116 -10.13 17.11 3.67
N LYS A 117 -10.87 18.12 3.16
CA LYS A 117 -10.48 18.89 1.97
C LYS A 117 -9.18 19.66 2.13
N VAL A 118 -8.87 20.12 3.36
CA VAL A 118 -7.63 20.82 3.69
C VAL A 118 -6.41 19.97 3.34
N VAL A 119 -6.50 18.67 3.62
CA VAL A 119 -5.42 17.72 3.35
C VAL A 119 -5.12 17.60 1.86
N THR A 120 -6.15 17.50 1.01
CA THR A 120 -5.95 17.53 -0.46
C THR A 120 -5.38 18.87 -0.92
N GLY A 121 -5.75 19.98 -0.24
CA GLY A 121 -5.23 21.31 -0.51
C GLY A 121 -3.70 21.38 -0.47
N TYR A 122 -3.05 20.65 0.45
CA TYR A 122 -1.58 20.58 0.49
C TYR A 122 -0.99 20.03 -0.81
N LEU A 123 -1.50 18.90 -1.29
CA LEU A 123 -1.03 18.24 -2.51
C LEU A 123 -1.35 19.05 -3.77
N VAL A 124 -2.47 19.77 -3.79
CA VAL A 124 -2.83 20.66 -4.91
C VAL A 124 -1.89 21.85 -4.96
N ASN A 125 -1.75 22.56 -3.84
CA ASN A 125 -0.94 23.78 -3.77
C ASN A 125 0.55 23.52 -3.96
N SER A 126 1.04 22.33 -3.58
CA SER A 126 2.41 21.91 -3.83
C SER A 126 2.64 21.34 -5.23
N GLY A 127 1.60 21.21 -6.06
CA GLY A 127 1.67 20.61 -7.40
C GLY A 127 1.97 19.11 -7.41
N LEU A 128 1.74 18.39 -6.30
CA LEU A 128 2.07 16.97 -6.17
C LEU A 128 0.91 16.04 -6.55
N LEU A 129 -0.34 16.52 -6.48
CA LEU A 129 -1.51 15.72 -6.80
C LEU A 129 -1.50 15.08 -8.21
N PRO A 130 -1.03 15.75 -9.29
CA PRO A 130 -0.96 15.13 -10.61
C PRO A 130 -0.12 13.84 -10.63
N TYR A 131 1.04 13.83 -9.96
CA TYR A 131 1.91 12.64 -9.88
C TYR A 131 1.27 11.50 -9.10
N MET A 132 0.51 11.83 -8.04
CA MET A 132 -0.27 10.83 -7.30
C MET A 132 -1.30 10.16 -8.21
N LYS A 133 -2.02 10.96 -9.01
CA LYS A 133 -3.03 10.46 -9.97
C LYS A 133 -2.42 9.60 -11.07
N GLU A 134 -1.23 9.96 -11.56
CA GLU A 134 -0.51 9.18 -12.57
C GLU A 134 -0.13 7.78 -12.07
N LEU A 135 0.20 7.66 -10.78
CA LEU A 135 0.39 6.36 -10.12
C LEU A 135 -0.93 5.70 -9.64
N GLY A 136 -2.08 6.23 -10.04
CA GLY A 136 -3.40 5.68 -9.74
C GLY A 136 -3.99 6.08 -8.38
N PHE A 137 -3.28 6.84 -7.54
CA PHE A 137 -3.76 7.35 -6.24
C PHE A 137 -4.73 8.53 -6.42
N ASN A 138 -5.83 8.26 -7.10
CA ASN A 138 -6.91 9.22 -7.30
C ASN A 138 -7.64 9.49 -5.99
N LEU A 139 -8.13 10.73 -5.83
CA LEU A 139 -9.01 11.11 -4.73
C LEU A 139 -10.34 10.36 -4.88
N VAL A 140 -10.58 9.36 -4.03
CA VAL A 140 -11.80 8.53 -4.08
C VAL A 140 -12.90 9.03 -3.14
N GLY A 141 -12.57 9.93 -2.22
CA GLY A 141 -13.52 10.52 -1.29
C GLY A 141 -12.86 11.06 -0.02
N TYR A 142 -13.68 11.67 0.83
CA TYR A 142 -13.28 12.15 2.16
C TYR A 142 -13.97 11.32 3.22
N GLY A 143 -13.22 10.49 3.94
CA GLY A 143 -13.80 9.58 4.94
C GLY A 143 -12.95 8.33 5.17
N CYS A 144 -13.51 7.37 5.91
CA CYS A 144 -12.76 6.23 6.42
C CYS A 144 -12.38 5.18 5.35
N THR A 145 -13.23 4.94 4.35
CA THR A 145 -12.97 4.03 3.20
C THR A 145 -12.32 2.69 3.61
N THR A 146 -11.18 2.32 3.01
CA THR A 146 -10.42 1.10 3.28
C THR A 146 -10.04 0.93 4.76
N CYS A 147 -9.90 2.03 5.53
CA CYS A 147 -9.53 1.96 6.94
C CYS A 147 -10.57 1.22 7.81
N ILE A 148 -11.84 1.19 7.38
CA ILE A 148 -12.92 0.45 8.07
C ILE A 148 -13.36 -0.80 7.29
N GLY A 149 -12.55 -1.26 6.33
CA GLY A 149 -12.89 -2.40 5.47
C GLY A 149 -13.75 -2.06 4.25
N ASN A 150 -14.12 -0.79 4.04
CA ASN A 150 -14.85 -0.36 2.84
C ASN A 150 -13.89 -0.16 1.65
N SER A 151 -13.19 -1.23 1.27
CA SER A 151 -12.22 -1.23 0.17
C SER A 151 -12.86 -1.39 -1.21
N GLY A 152 -14.12 -1.85 -1.28
CA GLY A 152 -14.82 -2.18 -2.53
C GLY A 152 -14.19 -3.38 -3.28
N PRO A 153 -14.72 -3.74 -4.46
CA PRO A 153 -14.26 -4.92 -5.21
C PRO A 153 -12.85 -4.74 -5.81
N LEU A 154 -12.13 -5.84 -6.00
CA LEU A 154 -11.00 -5.91 -6.93
C LEU A 154 -11.56 -6.09 -8.34
N SER A 155 -11.03 -5.33 -9.29
CA SER A 155 -11.49 -5.24 -10.68
C SER A 155 -10.41 -5.75 -11.62
#